data_AF-A0A7K4GXM7-F1
#
_entry.id   AF-A0A7K4GXM7-F1
#
_cell.length_a   1.000
_cell.length_b   1.000
_cell.length_c   1.000
_cell.angle_alpha   90.00
_cell.angle_beta   90.00
_cell.angle_gamma   90.00
#
_symmetry.space_group_name_H-M   'P 1'
#
loop_
_entity.id
_entity.type
_entity.pdbx_description
1 polymer ?
#
loop_
_entity_poly.entity_id
_entity_poly.type
_entity_poly.pdbx_seq_one_letter_code
_entity_poly.pdbx_strand_id
1 'polypeptide(L)'
;MVPISSPKIYNYLDGNGNQYIIKNKVIEYMPVKPLHSSSGVYNGGHYTKKELSKQQYNQLTSILNEAIKNKKSHIKNRVKMSGLIVIQEENKEKAYILNPGSEEISKIENSLKNIMSN
;
A
#
# COMPACT_ATOMS: atom_id res chain seq x y z
N MET A 1 -30.65 -5.66 -10.56
CA MET A 1 -29.61 -4.65 -10.34
C MET A 1 -28.40 -5.35 -9.72
N VAL A 2 -27.28 -5.39 -10.42
CA VAL A 2 -26.02 -5.88 -9.85
C VAL A 2 -25.51 -4.76 -8.94
N PRO A 3 -25.21 -4.99 -7.66
CA PRO A 3 -24.56 -3.96 -6.86
C PRO A 3 -23.22 -3.66 -7.53
N ILE A 4 -23.10 -2.46 -8.10
CA ILE A 4 -21.85 -1.96 -8.64
C ILE A 4 -20.99 -1.77 -7.41
N SER A 5 -20.15 -2.77 -7.10
CA SER A 5 -19.24 -2.69 -5.96
C SER A 5 -18.42 -1.44 -6.14
N SER A 6 -18.57 -0.58 -5.16
CA SER A 6 -18.08 0.79 -5.20
C SER A 6 -16.57 0.79 -5.35
N PRO A 7 -15.99 1.72 -6.12
CA PRO A 7 -14.56 1.68 -6.42
C PRO A 7 -13.77 1.81 -5.12
N LYS A 8 -13.12 0.70 -4.74
CA LYS A 8 -12.28 0.62 -3.56
C LYS A 8 -10.87 1.03 -3.91
N ILE A 9 -10.37 2.05 -3.23
CA ILE A 9 -9.01 2.54 -3.40
C ILE A 9 -8.20 2.07 -2.21
N TYR A 10 -7.09 1.38 -2.47
CA TYR A 10 -6.12 1.01 -1.46
C TYR A 10 -4.91 1.92 -1.62
N ASN A 11 -4.51 2.56 -0.54
CA ASN A 11 -3.32 3.39 -0.49
C ASN A 11 -2.39 2.81 0.57
N TYR A 12 -1.18 2.42 0.17
CA TYR A 12 -0.19 1.83 1.05
C TYR A 12 1.04 2.73 1.11
N LEU A 13 1.49 3.07 2.30
CA LEU A 13 2.77 3.72 2.52
C LEU A 13 3.72 2.73 3.18
N ASP A 14 4.90 2.58 2.59
CA ASP A 14 5.96 1.74 3.12
C ASP A 14 6.71 2.42 4.29
N GLY A 15 7.64 1.68 4.87
CA GLY A 15 8.49 2.15 5.96
C GLY A 15 9.37 3.36 5.63
N ASN A 16 9.62 3.60 4.34
CA ASN A 16 10.41 4.73 3.81
C ASN A 16 9.53 5.92 3.41
N GLY A 17 8.20 5.77 3.47
CA GLY A 17 7.25 6.79 3.06
C GLY A 17 6.96 6.81 1.57
N ASN A 18 7.38 5.81 0.80
CA ASN A 18 6.91 5.67 -0.57
C ASN A 18 5.46 5.23 -0.58
N GLN A 19 4.68 5.79 -1.49
CA GLN A 19 3.25 5.59 -1.56
C GLN A 19 2.88 4.72 -2.77
N TYR A 20 1.97 3.79 -2.56
CA TYR A 20 1.43 2.89 -3.59
C TYR A 20 -0.09 3.03 -3.59
N ILE A 21 -0.66 3.49 -4.70
CA ILE A 21 -2.11 3.65 -4.86
C ILE A 21 -2.60 2.56 -5.80
N ILE A 22 -3.50 1.71 -5.30
CA ILE A 22 -4.12 0.62 -6.06
C ILE A 22 -5.60 0.93 -6.23
N LYS A 23 -6.03 1.10 -7.49
CA LYS A 23 -7.44 1.34 -7.87
C LYS A 23 -7.70 0.75 -9.25
N ASN A 24 -8.88 0.17 -9.47
CA ASN A 24 -9.32 -0.30 -10.79
C ASN A 24 -8.28 -1.15 -11.55
N LYS A 25 -7.59 -2.09 -10.87
CA LYS A 25 -6.48 -2.90 -11.43
C LYS A 25 -5.30 -2.07 -11.96
N VAL A 26 -5.11 -0.87 -11.45
CA VAL A 26 -3.93 -0.05 -11.72
C VAL A 26 -3.21 0.17 -10.41
N ILE A 27 -1.89 0.11 -10.46
CA ILE A 27 -1.03 0.50 -9.37
C ILE A 27 -0.20 1.72 -9.77
N GLU A 28 -0.20 2.74 -8.91
CA GLU A 28 0.61 3.94 -9.04
C GLU A 28 1.60 3.98 -7.89
N TYR A 29 2.89 3.92 -8.20
CA TYR A 29 3.99 4.12 -7.27
C TYR A 29 4.40 5.59 -7.29
N MET A 30 4.26 6.23 -6.13
CA MET A 30 4.64 7.61 -5.87
C MET A 30 5.77 7.59 -4.84
N PRO A 31 7.04 7.62 -5.28
CA PRO A 31 8.17 7.66 -4.38
C PRO A 31 8.16 8.97 -3.58
N VAL A 32 8.62 8.92 -2.33
CA VAL A 32 8.83 10.14 -1.58
C VAL A 32 9.97 10.94 -2.23
N LYS A 33 9.70 12.19 -2.61
CA LYS A 33 10.73 13.04 -3.23
C LYS A 33 11.77 13.45 -2.19
N PRO A 34 13.06 13.58 -2.55
CA PRO A 34 14.13 13.98 -1.63
C PRO A 34 13.86 15.33 -0.94
N LEU A 35 13.15 16.25 -1.60
CA LEU A 35 12.76 17.55 -1.03
C LEU A 35 11.86 17.44 0.23
N HIS A 36 11.19 16.30 0.41
CA HIS A 36 10.35 16.00 1.58
C HIS A 36 10.95 14.89 2.46
N SER A 37 12.16 14.43 2.14
CA SER A 37 12.91 13.50 2.99
C SER A 37 13.69 14.28 4.03
N SER A 38 13.54 13.95 5.32
CA SER A 38 14.32 14.58 6.41
C SER A 38 15.84 14.46 6.22
N SER A 39 16.30 13.59 5.32
CA SER A 39 17.71 13.35 5.04
C SER A 39 18.21 14.04 3.77
N GLY A 40 17.34 14.59 2.92
CA GLY A 40 17.70 15.26 1.65
C GLY A 40 18.37 14.39 0.56
N VAL A 41 18.71 13.13 0.88
CA VAL A 41 19.55 12.25 0.04
C VAL A 41 18.78 11.04 -0.51
N TYR A 42 17.58 10.73 0.01
CA TYR A 42 16.81 9.56 -0.43
C TYR A 42 16.05 9.85 -1.74
N ASN A 43 16.37 9.11 -2.79
CA ASN A 43 15.62 9.06 -4.03
C ASN A 43 14.85 7.74 -4.07
N GLY A 44 13.54 7.76 -3.79
CA GLY A 44 12.68 6.58 -3.88
C GLY A 44 12.50 6.06 -5.32
N GLY A 45 13.14 6.68 -6.31
CA GLY A 45 13.03 6.32 -7.72
C GLY A 45 12.06 7.24 -8.46
N HIS A 46 11.52 6.76 -9.57
CA HIS A 46 10.60 7.52 -10.41
C HIS A 46 9.16 7.08 -10.20
N TYR A 47 8.23 8.03 -10.37
CA TYR A 47 6.82 7.73 -10.45
C TYR A 47 6.58 6.63 -11.49
N THR A 48 5.90 5.57 -11.09
CA THR A 48 5.62 4.43 -11.96
C THR A 48 4.13 4.13 -11.91
N LYS A 49 3.52 3.91 -13.07
CA LYS A 49 2.12 3.48 -13.18
C LYS A 49 2.07 2.23 -14.03
N LYS A 50 1.45 1.17 -13.50
CA LYS A 50 1.31 -0.12 -14.19
C LYS A 50 -0.12 -0.64 -14.08
N GLU A 51 -0.60 -1.25 -15.15
CA GLU A 51 -1.81 -2.07 -15.11
C GLU A 51 -1.48 -3.43 -14.50
N LEU A 52 -2.36 -3.89 -13.62
CA LEU A 52 -2.31 -5.18 -12.95
C LEU A 52 -3.18 -6.16 -13.71
N SER A 53 -2.67 -7.39 -13.87
CA SER A 53 -3.54 -8.50 -14.24
C SER A 53 -4.59 -8.75 -13.15
N LYS A 54 -5.71 -9.37 -13.52
CA LYS A 54 -6.77 -9.74 -12.56
C LYS A 54 -6.22 -10.58 -11.40
N GLN A 55 -5.25 -11.46 -11.69
CA GLN A 55 -4.62 -12.30 -10.68
C GLN A 55 -3.75 -11.46 -9.72
N GLN A 56 -2.91 -10.57 -10.23
CA GLN A 56 -2.08 -9.69 -9.40
C GLN A 56 -2.93 -8.77 -8.51
N TYR A 57 -3.99 -8.17 -9.08
CA TYR A 57 -4.90 -7.33 -8.31
C TYR A 57 -5.59 -8.10 -7.19
N ASN A 58 -6.11 -9.30 -7.49
CA ASN A 58 -6.76 -10.14 -6.49
C ASN A 58 -5.80 -10.60 -5.38
N GLN A 59 -4.58 -11.00 -5.75
CA GLN A 59 -3.54 -11.38 -4.79
C GLN A 59 -3.17 -10.20 -3.87
N LEU A 60 -2.88 -9.03 -4.45
CA LEU A 60 -2.47 -7.86 -3.68
C LEU A 60 -3.58 -7.36 -2.75
N THR A 61 -4.81 -7.26 -3.24
CA THR A 61 -5.96 -6.87 -2.42
C THR A 61 -6.27 -7.89 -1.32
N SER A 62 -6.09 -9.18 -1.58
CA SER A 62 -6.22 -10.23 -0.55
C SER A 62 -5.21 -10.01 0.57
N ILE A 63 -3.93 -9.84 0.24
CA ILE A 63 -2.86 -9.62 1.23
C ILE A 63 -3.14 -8.36 2.07
N LEU A 64 -3.56 -7.26 1.44
CA LEU A 64 -3.92 -6.03 2.15
C LEU A 64 -5.10 -6.26 3.10
N ASN A 65 -6.16 -6.93 2.64
CA ASN A 65 -7.32 -7.23 3.48
C ASN A 65 -6.97 -8.17 4.64
N GLU A 66 -6.07 -9.13 4.46
CA GLU A 66 -5.56 -9.99 5.53
C GLU A 66 -4.79 -9.18 6.57
N ALA A 67 -3.90 -8.29 6.14
CA ALA A 67 -3.15 -7.41 7.03
C ALA A 67 -4.07 -6.51 7.85
N ILE A 68 -5.18 -6.05 7.27
CA ILE A 68 -6.21 -5.25 7.97
C ILE A 68 -7.00 -6.08 8.98
N LYS A 69 -7.23 -7.37 8.70
CA LYS A 69 -7.91 -8.26 9.65
C LYS A 69 -7.02 -8.63 10.83
N ASN A 70 -5.69 -8.70 10.62
CA ASN A 70 -4.76 -9.06 11.68
C ASN A 70 -4.43 -7.88 12.62
N LYS A 71 -5.31 -7.64 13.58
CA LYS A 71 -5.14 -6.59 14.59
C LYS A 71 -3.89 -6.74 15.47
N LYS A 72 -3.29 -7.94 15.57
CA LYS A 72 -2.07 -8.15 16.38
C LYS A 72 -0.88 -7.41 15.80
N SER A 73 -0.86 -7.25 14.49
CA SER A 73 0.18 -6.50 13.78
C SER A 73 -0.14 -5.01 13.71
N HIS A 74 -1.19 -4.52 14.37
CA HIS A 74 -1.56 -3.10 14.32
C HIS A 74 -0.96 -2.34 15.50
N ILE A 75 -0.48 -1.13 15.21
CA ILE A 75 0.00 -0.18 16.22
C ILE A 75 -0.84 1.09 16.17
N LYS A 76 -0.89 1.81 17.30
CA LYS A 76 -1.69 3.04 17.39
C LYS A 76 -1.00 4.25 16.77
N ASN A 77 0.33 4.32 16.88
CA ASN A 77 1.12 5.45 16.43
C ASN A 77 2.10 5.00 15.34
N ARG A 78 2.22 5.80 14.28
CA ARG A 78 3.20 5.55 13.22
C ARG A 78 4.61 5.72 13.76
N VAL A 79 5.45 4.72 13.53
CA VAL A 79 6.88 4.75 13.85
C VAL A 79 7.71 4.54 12.58
N LYS A 80 9.03 4.80 12.61
CA LYS A 80 9.89 4.48 11.45
C LYS A 80 9.74 3.01 11.08
N MET A 81 9.80 2.70 9.78
CA MET A 81 9.63 1.34 9.24
C MET A 81 8.22 0.74 9.40
N SER A 82 7.24 1.50 9.88
CA SER A 82 5.84 1.04 9.91
C SER A 82 5.20 1.18 8.54
N GLY A 83 4.37 0.21 8.18
CA GLY A 83 3.50 0.29 7.00
C GLY A 83 2.19 0.98 7.36
N LEU A 84 1.62 1.76 6.45
CA LEU A 84 0.29 2.34 6.63
C LEU A 84 -0.61 1.93 5.46
N ILE A 85 -1.71 1.25 5.76
CA ILE A 85 -2.75 0.92 4.79
C ILE A 85 -3.93 1.87 5.01
N VAL A 86 -4.32 2.59 3.97
CA VAL A 86 -5.52 3.42 3.94
C VAL A 86 -6.47 2.85 2.89
N ILE A 87 -7.70 2.54 3.30
CA ILE A 87 -8.77 2.12 2.39
C ILE A 87 -9.77 3.27 2.27
N GLN A 88 -10.16 3.57 1.03
CA GLN A 88 -11.23 4.50 0.73
C GLN A 88 -12.36 3.77 -0.02
N GLU A 89 -13.59 3.84 0.52
CA GLU A 89 -14.82 3.26 -0.04
C GLU A 89 -15.98 4.25 0.17
N GLU A 90 -16.62 4.75 -0.90
CA GLU A 90 -17.87 5.56 -0.84
C GLU A 90 -17.96 6.57 0.31
N ASN A 91 -16.93 7.42 0.46
CA ASN A 91 -16.82 8.44 1.51
C ASN A 91 -16.43 7.93 2.91
N LYS A 92 -16.04 6.66 3.05
CA LYS A 92 -15.40 6.14 4.26
C LYS A 92 -13.92 5.93 3.98
N GLU A 93 -13.10 6.58 4.78
CA GLU A 93 -11.66 6.32 4.84
C GLU A 93 -11.34 5.57 6.14
N LYS A 94 -10.51 4.53 6.04
CA LYS A 94 -9.98 3.82 7.20
C LYS A 94 -8.48 3.63 7.05
N ALA A 95 -7.75 4.06 8.06
CA ALA A 95 -6.31 3.90 8.17
C ALA A 95 -5.94 2.78 9.16
N TYR A 96 -4.96 1.97 8.79
CA TYR A 96 -4.44 0.85 9.57
C TYR A 96 -2.92 0.91 9.55
N ILE A 97 -2.32 1.10 10.73
CA ILE A 97 -0.86 1.19 10.86
C ILE A 97 -0.34 -0.19 11.27
N LEU A 98 0.58 -0.73 10.49
CA LEU A 98 1.22 -2.01 10.70
C LEU A 98 2.53 -1.86 11.48
N ASN A 99 2.77 -2.76 12.42
CA ASN A 99 3.99 -2.83 13.22
C ASN A 99 5.20 -3.11 12.32
N PRO A 100 6.32 -2.38 12.47
CA PRO A 100 7.56 -2.70 11.79
C PRO A 100 7.97 -4.17 11.97
N GLY A 101 8.47 -4.79 10.90
CA GLY A 101 8.93 -6.18 10.94
C GLY A 101 7.81 -7.24 11.06
N SER A 102 6.54 -6.83 10.98
CA SER A 102 5.43 -7.78 10.90
C SER A 102 5.47 -8.57 9.58
N GLU A 103 5.03 -9.82 9.62
CA GLU A 103 4.96 -10.67 8.42
C GLU A 103 4.07 -10.05 7.33
N GLU A 104 3.06 -9.27 7.73
CA GLU A 104 2.17 -8.55 6.83
C GLU A 104 2.92 -7.55 5.95
N ILE A 105 3.81 -6.74 6.53
CA ILE A 105 4.61 -5.77 5.77
C ILE A 105 5.47 -6.51 4.75
N SER A 106 6.18 -7.55 5.18
CA SER A 106 7.03 -8.35 4.29
C SER A 106 6.24 -8.96 3.13
N LYS A 107 5.03 -9.48 3.39
CA LYS A 107 4.15 -10.03 2.33
C LYS A 107 3.70 -8.96 1.34
N ILE A 108 3.29 -7.78 1.83
CA ILE A 108 2.85 -6.66 0.99
C ILE A 108 4.01 -6.17 0.13
N GLU A 109 5.15 -5.85 0.73
CA GLU A 109 6.31 -5.29 0.03
C GLU A 109 6.89 -6.27 -1.00
N ASN A 110 6.94 -7.57 -0.69
CA ASN A 110 7.36 -8.59 -1.65
C ASN A 110 6.40 -8.68 -2.84
N SER A 111 5.09 -8.61 -2.60
CA SER A 111 4.09 -8.62 -3.68
C SER A 111 4.22 -7.39 -4.57
N LEU A 112 4.38 -6.20 -3.97
CA LEU A 112 4.60 -4.94 -4.69
C LEU A 112 5.89 -4.98 -5.51
N LYS A 113 6.98 -5.47 -4.94
CA LYS A 113 8.26 -5.61 -5.65
C LYS A 113 8.14 -6.55 -6.84
N ASN A 114 7.48 -7.70 -6.69
CA ASN A 114 7.25 -8.64 -7.80
C ASN A 114 6.43 -8.03 -8.94
N ILE A 115 5.44 -7.19 -8.61
CA ILE A 115 4.64 -6.45 -9.60
C ILE A 115 5.47 -5.37 -10.30
N MET A 116 6.35 -4.69 -9.57
CA MET A 116 7.14 -3.58 -10.12
C MET A 116 8.36 -4.05 -10.93
N SER A 117 8.97 -5.17 -10.56
CA SER A 117 10.15 -5.74 -11.23
C SER A 117 9.86 -6.50 -12.52
N ASN A 118 8.60 -6.90 -12.77
CA ASN A 118 8.14 -7.46 -14.05
C ASN A 118 7.62 -6.35 -14.94
#